data_AF-A0AAJ2Q1M8-F1
#
_entry.id   AF-A0AAJ2Q1M8-F1
#
_cell.length_a   1.000
_cell.length_b   1.000
_cell.length_c   1.000
_cell.angle_alpha   90.00
_cell.angle_beta   90.00
_cell.angle_gamma   90.00
#
_symmetry.space_group_name_H-M   'P 1'
#
loop_
_entity.id
_entity.type
_entity.pdbx_description
1 polymer ?
#
loop_
_entity_poly.entity_id
_entity_poly.type
_entity_poly.pdbx_seq_one_letter_code
_entity_poly.pdbx_strand_id
1 'polypeptide(L)'
;MGGLRSVAEPFVASGPGGVAVRTCLKQLTPGDEEVLRLVGAHLGSLVSKDLKVRCRDGLEHSGESWAVRKRELTALSSSRWAGSITKASHDQWALARRCQLAHIQNLEAGVRAIEDRLSLPVGQKGTGKAPGGYRSSREWHAKSRRLRVLEDRLAAARADREAGLVHVVRGGKQLARTRHHLDAAGLTESQWRGRWEAERWFCQADGESGKRYGNETIRISPDGEACIKLPAPLAHLANAPHGRYVLACRIAFAHRRGEWADRVAANRAIAYCIHYDTARERWYVTASWQIPP
;
A
#
# COMPACT_ATOMS: atom_id res chain seq x y z
N MET A 1 -20.11 -24.47 -44.73
CA MET A 1 -19.86 -25.18 -43.46
C MET A 1 -19.17 -24.21 -42.51
N GLY A 2 -19.95 -23.50 -41.68
CA GLY A 2 -19.43 -22.50 -40.75
C GLY A 2 -18.86 -23.18 -39.50
N GLY A 3 -17.55 -23.06 -39.29
CA GLY A 3 -16.88 -23.59 -38.09
C GLY A 3 -17.43 -22.93 -36.83
N LEU A 4 -18.01 -23.74 -35.95
CA LEU A 4 -18.46 -23.31 -34.62
C LEU A 4 -17.26 -22.75 -33.83
N ARG A 5 -17.45 -21.60 -33.19
CA ARG A 5 -16.44 -21.02 -32.29
C ARG A 5 -16.23 -21.95 -31.10
N SER A 6 -14.99 -22.34 -30.85
CA SER A 6 -14.60 -23.01 -29.61
C SER A 6 -14.89 -22.07 -28.44
N VAL A 7 -15.73 -22.52 -27.50
CA VAL A 7 -16.01 -21.81 -26.25
C VAL A 7 -14.92 -22.22 -25.28
N ALA A 8 -14.15 -21.25 -24.77
CA ALA A 8 -13.14 -21.50 -23.74
C ALA A 8 -13.79 -22.09 -22.49
N GLU A 9 -13.09 -23.02 -21.82
CA GLU A 9 -13.60 -23.61 -20.59
C GLU A 9 -13.97 -22.54 -19.56
N PRO A 10 -15.07 -22.74 -18.79
CA PRO A 10 -15.43 -21.85 -17.71
C PRO A 10 -14.28 -21.70 -16.72
N PHE A 11 -13.70 -20.51 -16.62
CA PHE A 11 -12.73 -20.22 -15.58
C PHE A 11 -13.48 -19.98 -14.26
N VAL A 12 -13.26 -20.84 -13.27
CA VAL A 12 -13.69 -20.58 -11.90
C VAL A 12 -12.63 -19.70 -11.26
N ALA A 13 -13.01 -18.48 -10.88
CA ALA A 13 -12.12 -17.60 -10.13
C ALA A 13 -11.73 -18.28 -8.81
N SER A 14 -10.44 -18.26 -8.47
CA SER A 14 -9.97 -18.73 -7.17
C SER A 14 -10.73 -18.03 -6.05
N GLY A 15 -11.10 -18.79 -5.01
CA GLY A 15 -11.74 -18.24 -3.83
C GLY A 15 -10.89 -17.18 -3.12
N PRO A 16 -11.48 -16.39 -2.20
CA PRO A 16 -10.76 -15.36 -1.48
C PRO A 16 -9.62 -15.95 -0.64
N GLY A 17 -8.38 -15.49 -0.85
CA GLY A 17 -7.21 -15.93 -0.09
C GLY A 17 -7.06 -15.30 1.31
N GLY A 18 -7.99 -14.43 1.72
CA GLY A 18 -7.92 -13.74 2.99
C GLY A 18 -9.15 -12.89 3.29
N VAL A 19 -9.24 -12.45 4.54
CA VAL A 19 -10.28 -11.55 5.05
C VAL A 19 -9.64 -10.27 5.57
N ALA A 20 -10.31 -9.15 5.33
CA ALA A 20 -10.05 -7.90 6.01
C ALA A 20 -11.38 -7.31 6.51
N VAL A 21 -11.46 -7.00 7.80
CA VAL A 21 -12.61 -6.34 8.41
C VAL A 21 -12.17 -5.06 9.09
N ARG A 22 -12.97 -4.01 8.96
CA ARG A 22 -12.66 -2.68 9.46
C ARG A 22 -13.78 -2.16 10.35
N THR A 23 -13.41 -1.47 11.41
CA THR A 23 -14.35 -0.73 12.26
C THR A 23 -13.77 0.62 12.68
N CYS A 24 -14.65 1.55 13.02
CA CYS A 24 -14.28 2.88 13.48
C CYS A 24 -13.94 2.82 14.98
N LEU A 25 -12.85 3.48 15.39
CA LEU A 25 -12.55 3.70 16.79
C LEU A 25 -13.40 4.89 17.28
N LYS A 26 -14.48 4.59 17.98
CA LYS A 26 -15.39 5.60 18.56
C LYS A 26 -14.98 5.88 20.01
N GLN A 27 -15.30 7.07 20.53
CA GLN A 27 -15.05 7.42 21.94
C GLN A 27 -13.55 7.35 22.33
N LEU A 28 -12.66 7.70 21.41
CA LEU A 28 -11.27 7.96 21.77
C LEU A 28 -11.20 9.23 22.62
N THR A 29 -10.38 9.20 23.67
CA THR A 29 -10.06 10.42 24.41
C THR A 29 -9.09 11.28 23.59
N PRO A 30 -8.99 12.59 23.87
CA PRO A 30 -7.95 13.43 23.26
C PRO A 30 -6.54 12.88 23.47
N GLY A 31 -6.28 12.26 24.63
CA GLY A 31 -5.01 11.58 24.93
C GLY A 31 -4.77 10.35 24.05
N ASP A 32 -5.80 9.54 23.81
CA ASP A 32 -5.70 8.39 22.91
C ASP A 32 -5.34 8.81 21.49
N GLU A 33 -6.01 9.84 20.97
CA GLU A 33 -5.71 10.36 19.64
C GLU A 33 -4.27 10.87 19.57
N GLU A 34 -3.81 11.61 20.58
CA GLU A 34 -2.44 12.11 20.62
C GLU A 34 -1.41 10.99 20.60
N VAL A 35 -1.60 9.94 21.41
CA VAL A 35 -0.72 8.77 21.38
C VAL A 35 -0.73 8.08 20.01
N LEU A 36 -1.90 7.94 19.38
CA LEU A 36 -2.00 7.35 18.04
C LEU A 36 -1.27 8.21 16.98
N ARG A 37 -1.36 9.54 17.05
CA ARG A 37 -0.62 10.46 16.18
C ARG A 37 0.89 10.32 16.39
N LEU A 38 1.36 10.34 17.63
CA LEU A 38 2.78 10.22 17.97
C LEU A 38 3.37 8.88 17.55
N VAL A 39 2.68 7.77 17.83
CA VAL A 39 3.08 6.42 17.39
C VAL A 39 3.09 6.34 15.88
N GLY A 40 2.02 6.79 15.22
CA GLY A 40 1.88 6.80 13.77
C GLY A 40 2.99 7.58 13.08
N ALA A 41 3.29 8.78 13.57
CA ALA A 41 4.34 9.65 13.04
C ALA A 41 5.74 9.07 13.26
N HIS A 42 6.05 8.59 14.47
CA HIS A 42 7.35 8.01 14.80
C HIS A 42 7.65 6.79 13.93
N LEU A 43 6.74 5.80 13.92
CA LEU A 43 6.92 4.60 13.13
C LEU A 43 6.89 4.92 11.61
N GLY A 44 6.05 5.85 11.17
CA GLY A 44 6.00 6.30 9.78
C GLY A 44 7.30 6.94 9.28
N SER A 45 8.00 7.67 10.15
CA SER A 45 9.35 8.19 9.90
C SER A 45 10.36 7.06 9.75
N LEU A 46 10.32 6.05 10.62
CA LEU A 46 11.18 4.87 10.53
C LEU A 46 10.95 4.08 9.24
N VAL A 47 9.69 3.85 8.84
CA VAL A 47 9.35 3.23 7.55
C VAL A 47 9.92 4.03 6.38
N SER A 48 9.83 5.36 6.43
CA SER A 48 10.37 6.20 5.35
C SER A 48 11.89 6.07 5.22
N LYS A 49 12.61 6.02 6.35
CA LYS A 49 14.06 5.83 6.38
C LYS A 49 14.45 4.43 5.89
N ASP A 50 13.78 3.40 6.40
CA ASP A 50 14.03 2.01 6.02
C ASP A 50 13.74 1.75 4.54
N LEU A 51 12.63 2.28 4.00
CA LEU A 51 12.30 2.18 2.58
C LEU A 51 13.37 2.81 1.70
N LYS A 52 13.96 3.94 2.11
CA LYS A 52 15.08 4.56 1.38
C LYS A 52 16.28 3.61 1.29
N VAL A 53 16.61 2.93 2.38
CA VAL A 53 17.69 1.92 2.40
C VAL A 53 17.30 0.73 1.52
N ARG A 54 16.10 0.18 1.68
CA ARG A 54 15.62 -0.94 0.86
C ARG A 54 15.63 -0.63 -0.64
N CYS A 55 15.25 0.59 -1.05
CA CYS A 55 15.32 0.99 -2.45
C CYS A 55 16.76 1.07 -2.96
N ARG A 56 17.72 1.46 -2.11
CA ARG A 56 19.15 1.48 -2.46
C ARG A 56 19.70 0.07 -2.66
N ASP A 57 19.23 -0.92 -1.88
CA ASP A 57 19.64 -2.32 -2.06
C ASP A 57 19.28 -2.88 -3.44
N GLY A 58 18.35 -2.25 -4.18
CA GLY A 58 17.97 -2.67 -5.53
C GLY A 58 17.65 -4.17 -5.61
N LEU A 59 18.35 -4.87 -6.51
CA LEU A 59 18.27 -6.32 -6.71
C LEU A 59 19.16 -7.13 -5.75
N GLU A 60 20.10 -6.50 -5.06
CA GLU A 60 21.11 -7.15 -4.19
C GLU A 60 20.59 -7.47 -2.78
N HIS A 61 19.29 -7.26 -2.55
CA HIS A 61 18.66 -7.50 -1.26
C HIS A 61 18.79 -8.97 -0.82
N SER A 62 19.42 -9.19 0.33
CA SER A 62 19.65 -10.50 0.94
C SER A 62 19.06 -10.63 2.35
N GLY A 63 19.02 -11.86 2.88
CA GLY A 63 18.66 -12.11 4.28
C GLY A 63 19.58 -11.41 5.29
N GLU A 64 20.86 -11.21 4.94
CA GLU A 64 21.81 -10.46 5.78
C GLU A 64 21.47 -8.98 5.82
N SER A 65 21.23 -8.36 4.66
CA SER A 65 20.80 -6.95 4.56
C SER A 65 19.49 -6.72 5.33
N TRP A 66 18.56 -7.69 5.28
CA TRP A 66 17.33 -7.68 6.07
C TRP A 66 17.61 -7.68 7.57
N ALA A 67 18.49 -8.58 8.03
CA ALA A 67 18.83 -8.72 9.44
C ALA A 67 19.47 -7.44 10.00
N VAL A 68 20.37 -6.80 9.24
CA VAL A 68 20.99 -5.52 9.61
C VAL A 68 19.94 -4.43 9.77
N ARG A 69 19.10 -4.18 8.76
CA ARG A 69 18.02 -3.17 8.82
C ARG A 69 17.08 -3.40 10.01
N LYS A 70 16.69 -4.66 10.25
CA LYS A 70 15.82 -5.02 11.37
C LYS A 70 16.49 -4.74 12.73
N ARG A 71 17.79 -5.00 12.86
CA ARG A 71 18.55 -4.73 14.10
C ARG A 71 18.59 -3.24 14.41
N GLU A 72 18.91 -2.41 13.42
CA GLU A 72 18.94 -0.94 13.56
C GLU A 72 17.57 -0.38 13.98
N LEU A 73 16.50 -0.84 13.34
CA LEU A 73 15.13 -0.44 13.68
C LEU A 73 14.68 -0.90 15.07
N THR A 74 15.19 -2.04 15.55
CA THR A 74 14.82 -2.60 16.86
C THR A 74 15.16 -1.63 17.98
N ALA A 75 16.33 -1.00 17.92
CA ALA A 75 16.77 -0.02 18.92
C ALA A 75 15.87 1.24 18.95
N LEU A 76 15.32 1.63 17.81
CA LEU A 76 14.47 2.82 17.67
C LEU A 76 12.97 2.56 17.88
N SER A 77 12.58 1.29 18.02
CA SER A 77 11.19 0.88 18.12
C SER A 77 11.01 -0.30 19.08
N SER A 78 10.90 -1.51 18.55
CA SER A 78 10.97 -2.80 19.24
C SER A 78 11.26 -3.88 18.20
N SER A 79 11.64 -5.08 18.62
CA SER A 79 11.90 -6.20 17.69
C SER A 79 10.71 -6.51 16.77
N ARG A 80 9.48 -6.40 17.30
CA ARG A 80 8.26 -6.66 16.51
C ARG A 80 7.91 -5.51 15.59
N TRP A 81 8.01 -4.27 16.06
CA TRP A 81 7.83 -3.10 15.19
C TRP A 81 8.85 -3.08 14.06
N ALA A 82 10.12 -3.36 14.36
CA ALA A 82 11.16 -3.49 13.37
C ALA A 82 10.83 -4.55 12.32
N GLY A 83 10.31 -5.72 12.74
CA GLY A 83 9.85 -6.77 11.83
C GLY A 83 8.75 -6.30 10.88
N SER A 84 7.71 -5.64 11.39
CA SER A 84 6.61 -5.13 10.55
C SER A 84 7.06 -3.97 9.65
N ILE A 85 7.99 -3.11 10.11
CA ILE A 85 8.57 -2.04 9.29
C ILE A 85 9.39 -2.61 8.13
N THR A 86 10.35 -3.52 8.40
CA THR A 86 11.19 -4.08 7.33
C THR A 86 10.38 -4.85 6.30
N LYS A 87 9.34 -5.56 6.77
CA LYS A 87 8.37 -6.23 5.91
C LYS A 87 7.58 -5.24 5.06
N ALA A 88 6.99 -4.21 5.66
CA ALA A 88 6.22 -3.20 4.93
C ALA A 88 7.07 -2.51 3.85
N SER A 89 8.31 -2.13 4.15
CA SER A 89 9.21 -1.53 3.17
C SER A 89 9.60 -2.49 2.04
N HIS A 90 9.85 -3.77 2.35
CA HIS A 90 10.14 -4.78 1.34
C HIS A 90 8.92 -5.04 0.44
N ASP A 91 7.74 -5.21 1.02
CA ASP A 91 6.49 -5.41 0.30
C ASP A 91 6.17 -4.20 -0.59
N GLN A 92 6.43 -2.99 -0.12
CA GLN A 92 6.29 -1.76 -0.91
C GLN A 92 7.24 -1.71 -2.10
N TRP A 93 8.50 -2.13 -1.93
CA TRP A 93 9.46 -2.26 -3.04
C TRP A 93 9.00 -3.30 -4.06
N ALA A 94 8.57 -4.48 -3.58
CA ALA A 94 8.08 -5.56 -4.44
C ALA A 94 6.81 -5.16 -5.19
N LEU A 95 5.89 -4.44 -4.55
CA LEU A 95 4.72 -3.86 -5.19
C LEU A 95 5.12 -2.88 -6.29
N ALA A 96 6.07 -1.98 -6.02
CA ALA A 96 6.57 -1.03 -7.01
C ALA A 96 7.16 -1.74 -8.24
N ARG A 97 7.90 -2.85 -8.06
CA ARG A 97 8.41 -3.70 -9.16
C ARG A 97 7.30 -4.30 -10.01
N ARG A 98 6.20 -4.76 -9.41
CA ARG A 98 5.04 -5.29 -10.14
C ARG A 98 4.32 -4.19 -10.91
N CYS A 99 4.10 -3.03 -10.29
CA CYS A 99 3.51 -1.87 -10.95
C CYS A 99 4.38 -1.36 -12.11
N GLN A 100 5.72 -1.38 -11.97
CA GLN A 100 6.64 -1.01 -13.04
C GLN A 100 6.51 -1.95 -14.24
N LEU A 101 6.41 -3.27 -14.02
CA LEU A 101 6.20 -4.23 -15.11
C LEU A 101 4.87 -3.96 -15.85
N ALA A 102 3.78 -3.78 -15.12
CA ALA A 102 2.49 -3.44 -15.71
C ALA A 102 2.54 -2.10 -16.49
N HIS A 103 3.30 -1.13 -15.99
CA HIS A 103 3.53 0.14 -16.68
C HIS A 103 4.28 -0.04 -18.01
N ILE A 104 5.34 -0.86 -18.02
CA ILE A 104 6.09 -1.20 -19.25
C ILE A 104 5.18 -1.86 -20.27
N GLN A 105 4.39 -2.87 -19.86
CA GLN A 105 3.45 -3.55 -20.75
C GLN A 105 2.41 -2.60 -21.35
N ASN A 106 1.91 -1.65 -20.55
CA ASN A 106 1.00 -0.61 -21.04
C ASN A 106 1.68 0.35 -22.04
N LEU A 107 2.94 0.71 -21.81
CA LEU A 107 3.72 1.53 -22.74
C LEU A 107 3.96 0.78 -24.06
N GLU A 108 4.35 -0.49 -24.01
CA GLU A 108 4.54 -1.34 -25.19
C GLU A 108 3.26 -1.48 -26.02
N ALA A 109 2.13 -1.74 -25.36
CA ALA A 109 0.84 -1.80 -26.04
C ALA A 109 0.48 -0.45 -26.69
N GLY A 110 0.77 0.67 -26.00
CA GLY A 110 0.54 2.01 -26.52
C GLY A 110 1.44 2.37 -27.71
N VAL A 111 2.71 1.96 -27.68
CA VAL A 111 3.68 2.12 -28.78
C VAL A 111 3.20 1.35 -30.00
N ARG A 112 2.98 0.04 -29.86
CA ARG A 112 2.48 -0.83 -30.96
C ARG A 112 1.21 -0.29 -31.60
N ALA A 113 0.21 0.07 -30.78
CA ALA A 113 -1.05 0.60 -31.28
C ALA A 113 -0.90 1.92 -32.05
N ILE A 114 0.11 2.75 -31.73
CA ILE A 114 0.36 3.98 -32.48
C ILE A 114 1.15 3.67 -33.76
N GLU A 115 2.18 2.84 -33.70
CA GLU A 115 2.97 2.38 -34.85
C GLU A 115 2.08 1.74 -35.93
N ASP A 116 1.23 0.79 -35.53
CA ASP A 116 0.30 0.09 -36.41
C ASP A 116 -0.64 1.06 -37.14
N ARG A 117 -1.05 2.15 -36.48
CA ARG A 117 -1.95 3.14 -37.09
C ARG A 117 -1.21 4.20 -37.91
N LEU A 118 0.06 4.46 -37.61
CA LEU A 118 0.90 5.39 -38.39
C LEU A 118 1.35 4.77 -39.71
N SER A 119 1.49 3.44 -39.77
CA SER A 119 1.87 2.70 -40.99
C SER A 119 0.75 2.62 -42.03
N LEU A 120 -0.51 2.87 -41.62
CA LEU A 120 -1.66 2.89 -42.51
C LEU A 120 -1.87 4.28 -43.13
N PRO A 121 -2.28 4.37 -44.41
CA PRO A 121 -2.72 5.60 -45.04
C PRO A 121 -3.67 6.44 -44.18
N VAL A 122 -3.47 7.76 -44.20
CA VAL A 122 -4.36 8.72 -43.53
C VAL A 122 -5.78 8.55 -44.07
N GLY A 123 -6.76 8.47 -43.16
CA GLY A 123 -8.16 8.26 -43.50
C GLY A 123 -8.55 6.83 -43.83
N GLN A 124 -7.60 5.88 -43.86
CA GLN A 124 -7.93 4.47 -44.08
C GLN A 124 -8.86 3.97 -42.97
N LYS A 125 -10.02 3.44 -43.38
CA LYS A 125 -10.97 2.85 -42.44
C LYS A 125 -10.41 1.56 -41.86
N GLY A 126 -10.65 1.37 -40.57
CA GLY A 126 -10.32 0.12 -39.90
C GLY A 126 -11.18 -1.03 -40.37
N THR A 127 -10.76 -2.24 -40.03
CA THR A 127 -11.66 -3.40 -40.08
C THR A 127 -12.44 -3.45 -38.77
N GLY A 128 -13.60 -4.11 -38.71
CA GLY A 128 -14.34 -4.23 -37.44
C GLY A 128 -13.55 -4.85 -36.28
N LYS A 129 -12.36 -5.41 -36.56
CA LYS A 129 -11.44 -6.02 -35.59
C LYS A 129 -10.17 -5.20 -35.33
N ALA A 130 -9.84 -4.21 -36.17
CA ALA A 130 -8.60 -3.45 -36.04
C ALA A 130 -8.80 -1.96 -36.43
N PRO A 131 -8.23 -1.01 -35.66
CA PRO A 131 -8.34 0.39 -36.00
C PRO A 131 -7.63 0.69 -37.32
N GLY A 132 -8.19 1.62 -38.10
CA GLY A 132 -7.55 2.11 -39.32
C GLY A 132 -6.53 3.20 -39.04
N GLY A 133 -6.05 3.83 -40.12
CA GLY A 133 -5.16 4.98 -40.05
C GLY A 133 -5.76 6.16 -39.26
N TYR A 134 -4.94 7.16 -38.96
CA TYR A 134 -5.42 8.40 -38.34
C TYR A 134 -6.30 9.21 -39.29
N ARG A 135 -7.24 9.99 -38.75
CA ARG A 135 -8.29 10.63 -39.57
C ARG A 135 -7.76 11.75 -40.46
N SER A 136 -6.65 12.38 -40.08
CA SER A 136 -6.07 13.52 -40.79
C SER A 136 -4.55 13.55 -40.61
N SER A 137 -3.85 14.27 -41.49
CA SER A 137 -2.41 14.50 -41.39
C SER A 137 -2.04 15.22 -40.09
N ARG A 138 -2.91 16.11 -39.59
CA ARG A 138 -2.73 16.78 -38.29
C ARG A 138 -2.75 15.80 -37.12
N GLU A 139 -3.74 14.89 -37.11
CA GLU A 139 -3.81 13.85 -36.09
C GLU A 139 -2.61 12.89 -36.19
N TRP A 140 -2.27 12.48 -37.41
CA TRP A 140 -1.09 11.65 -37.69
C TRP A 140 0.19 12.29 -37.14
N HIS A 141 0.43 13.57 -37.42
CA HIS A 141 1.61 14.29 -36.93
C HIS A 141 1.63 14.44 -35.40
N ALA A 142 0.49 14.73 -34.79
CA ALA A 142 0.40 14.75 -33.32
C ALA A 142 0.69 13.36 -32.70
N LYS A 143 0.30 12.30 -33.39
CA LYS A 143 0.50 10.91 -32.93
C LYS A 143 1.92 10.42 -33.16
N SER A 144 2.59 10.82 -34.24
CA SER A 144 4.01 10.52 -34.44
C SER A 144 4.88 11.17 -33.36
N ARG A 145 4.59 12.42 -32.98
CA ARG A 145 5.24 13.06 -31.83
C ARG A 145 4.95 12.34 -30.51
N ARG A 146 3.70 11.90 -30.30
CA ARG A 146 3.34 11.12 -29.12
C ARG A 146 4.05 9.77 -29.08
N LEU A 147 4.23 9.10 -30.23
CA LEU A 147 4.98 7.85 -30.33
C LEU A 147 6.38 8.03 -29.75
N ARG A 148 7.11 9.07 -30.19
CA ARG A 148 8.45 9.34 -29.67
C ARG A 148 8.49 9.50 -28.15
N VAL A 149 7.53 10.24 -27.60
CA VAL A 149 7.43 10.41 -26.13
C VAL A 149 7.15 9.07 -25.41
N LEU A 150 6.37 8.17 -26.02
CA LEU A 150 6.12 6.85 -25.43
C LEU A 150 7.35 5.94 -25.53
N GLU A 151 8.09 5.98 -26.65
CA GLU A 151 9.36 5.26 -26.81
C GLU A 151 10.38 5.69 -25.77
N ASP A 152 10.59 6.99 -25.59
CA ASP A 152 11.54 7.52 -24.60
C ASP A 152 11.16 7.08 -23.17
N ARG A 153 9.86 7.10 -22.85
CA ARG A 153 9.35 6.62 -21.56
C ARG A 153 9.52 5.12 -21.38
N LEU A 154 9.30 4.35 -22.44
CA LEU A 154 9.48 2.90 -22.43
C LEU A 154 10.95 2.54 -22.20
N ALA A 155 11.86 3.21 -22.90
CA ALA A 155 13.30 3.05 -22.73
C ALA A 155 13.72 3.35 -21.28
N ALA A 156 13.29 4.49 -20.72
CA ALA A 156 13.58 4.85 -19.33
C ALA A 156 13.01 3.83 -18.33
N ALA A 157 11.76 3.40 -18.51
CA ALA A 157 11.13 2.43 -17.61
C ALA A 157 11.80 1.05 -17.66
N ARG A 158 12.28 0.62 -18.83
CA ARG A 158 13.06 -0.61 -19.00
C ARG A 158 14.43 -0.50 -18.33
N ALA A 159 15.14 0.61 -18.53
CA ALA A 159 16.43 0.87 -17.87
C ALA A 159 16.30 0.86 -16.35
N ASP A 160 15.29 1.55 -15.78
CA ASP A 160 15.01 1.48 -14.35
C ASP A 160 14.72 0.04 -13.88
N ARG A 161 13.98 -0.73 -14.69
CA ARG A 161 13.63 -2.11 -14.35
C ARG A 161 14.85 -3.03 -14.33
N GLU A 162 15.76 -2.88 -15.30
CA GLU A 162 17.01 -3.63 -15.36
C GLU A 162 17.93 -3.26 -14.21
N ALA A 163 18.07 -1.96 -13.90
CA ALA A 163 18.88 -1.47 -12.79
C ALA A 163 18.28 -1.74 -11.39
N GLY A 164 17.09 -2.34 -11.29
CA GLY A 164 16.43 -2.58 -10.00
C GLY A 164 15.91 -1.32 -9.30
N LEU A 165 15.85 -0.19 -10.01
CA LEU A 165 15.43 1.10 -9.48
C LEU A 165 13.90 1.19 -9.44
N VAL A 166 13.38 1.65 -8.30
CA VAL A 166 11.96 1.90 -8.11
C VAL A 166 11.72 3.29 -7.52
N HIS A 167 10.71 3.97 -8.04
CA HIS A 167 10.31 5.31 -7.61
C HIS A 167 9.07 5.22 -6.72
N VAL A 168 9.25 5.39 -5.41
CA VAL A 168 8.16 5.26 -4.42
C VAL A 168 7.93 6.59 -3.70
N VAL A 169 6.66 7.00 -3.62
CA VAL A 169 6.23 8.20 -2.88
C VAL A 169 5.34 7.75 -1.72
N ARG A 170 5.90 7.65 -0.51
CA ARG A 170 5.12 7.47 0.73
C ARG A 170 4.18 8.66 0.92
N GLY A 171 2.91 8.39 1.21
CA GLY A 171 1.85 9.40 1.24
C GLY A 171 1.13 9.60 -0.11
N GLY A 172 1.58 8.91 -1.16
CA GLY A 172 0.92 8.90 -2.47
C GLY A 172 1.44 9.97 -3.44
N LYS A 173 1.71 9.55 -4.68
CA LYS A 173 2.19 10.42 -5.76
C LYS A 173 1.19 11.55 -6.08
N GLN A 174 -0.10 11.27 -6.01
CA GLN A 174 -1.14 12.28 -6.27
C GLN A 174 -1.07 13.40 -5.23
N LEU A 175 -1.05 13.06 -3.94
CA LEU A 175 -0.99 14.06 -2.88
C LEU A 175 0.29 14.90 -2.94
N ALA A 176 1.44 14.28 -3.27
CA ALA A 176 2.68 15.02 -3.50
C ALA A 176 2.54 16.04 -4.65
N ARG A 177 1.92 15.66 -5.77
CA ARG A 177 1.69 16.57 -6.90
C ARG A 177 0.68 17.67 -6.58
N THR A 178 -0.35 17.35 -5.81
CA THR A 178 -1.35 18.33 -5.35
C THR A 178 -0.72 19.50 -4.60
N ARG A 179 0.44 19.32 -3.96
CA ARG A 179 1.18 20.40 -3.29
C ARG A 179 1.49 21.60 -4.19
N HIS A 180 1.64 21.37 -5.50
CA HIS A 180 1.94 22.41 -6.49
C HIS A 180 0.68 23.04 -7.11
N HIS A 181 -0.49 22.51 -6.78
CA HIS A 181 -1.78 22.89 -7.36
C HIS A 181 -2.87 22.97 -6.27
N LEU A 182 -2.52 23.59 -5.14
CA LEU A 182 -3.38 23.65 -3.95
C LEU A 182 -4.70 24.39 -4.23
N ASP A 183 -4.66 25.52 -4.93
CA ASP A 183 -5.85 26.29 -5.30
C ASP A 183 -6.82 25.48 -6.16
N ALA A 184 -6.29 24.80 -7.19
CA ALA A 184 -7.08 23.92 -8.05
C ALA A 184 -7.67 22.71 -7.31
N ALA A 185 -7.04 22.30 -6.21
CA ALA A 185 -7.52 21.22 -5.36
C ALA A 185 -8.43 21.70 -4.22
N GLY A 186 -8.65 23.01 -4.06
CA GLY A 186 -9.43 23.59 -2.97
C GLY A 186 -8.82 23.29 -1.59
N LEU A 187 -7.49 23.27 -1.47
CA LEU A 187 -6.79 22.97 -0.23
C LEU A 187 -5.89 24.11 0.20
N THR A 188 -5.88 24.38 1.50
CA THR A 188 -4.80 25.17 2.12
C THR A 188 -3.54 24.32 2.31
N GLU A 189 -2.39 24.97 2.52
CA GLU A 189 -1.15 24.25 2.82
C GLU A 189 -1.25 23.43 4.11
N SER A 190 -1.91 23.95 5.16
CA SER A 190 -2.06 23.25 6.44
C SER A 190 -2.93 21.99 6.30
N GLN A 191 -4.04 22.09 5.57
CA GLN A 191 -4.89 20.93 5.26
C GLN A 191 -4.13 19.89 4.43
N TRP A 192 -3.37 20.33 3.41
CA TRP A 192 -2.52 19.42 2.64
C TRP A 192 -1.47 18.74 3.52
N ARG A 193 -0.82 19.50 4.42
CA ARG A 193 0.23 19.00 5.32
C ARG A 193 -0.32 17.96 6.28
N GLY A 194 -1.48 18.22 6.89
CA GLY A 194 -2.16 17.25 7.74
C GLY A 194 -2.50 15.95 6.99
N ARG A 195 -2.98 16.05 5.75
CA ARG A 195 -3.20 14.88 4.89
C ARG A 195 -1.90 14.15 4.58
N TRP A 196 -0.86 14.88 4.20
CA TRP A 196 0.44 14.34 3.82
C TRP A 196 1.12 13.58 4.95
N GLU A 197 1.03 14.11 6.18
CA GLU A 197 1.57 13.47 7.37
C GLU A 197 0.76 12.22 7.74
N ALA A 198 -0.58 12.33 7.79
CA ALA A 198 -1.45 11.21 8.13
C ALA A 198 -1.31 10.02 7.16
N GLU A 199 -1.24 10.27 5.84
CA GLU A 199 -1.00 9.23 4.83
C GLU A 199 0.38 8.56 4.96
N ARG A 200 1.31 9.19 5.69
CA ARG A 200 2.65 8.66 5.97
C ARG A 200 2.78 8.03 7.34
N TRP A 201 1.77 8.12 8.19
CA TRP A 201 1.76 7.40 9.46
C TRP A 201 1.79 5.89 9.24
N PHE A 202 2.25 5.18 10.26
CA PHE A 202 2.32 3.73 10.27
C PHE A 202 1.96 3.20 11.65
N CYS A 203 0.93 2.37 11.72
CA CYS A 203 0.58 1.63 12.94
C CYS A 203 0.01 0.27 12.52
N GLN A 204 0.86 -0.55 11.89
CA GLN A 204 0.50 -1.88 11.42
C GLN A 204 1.41 -2.94 12.04
N ALA A 205 0.80 -4.00 12.55
CA ALA A 205 1.50 -5.14 13.13
C ALA A 205 0.96 -6.45 12.59
N ASP A 206 1.87 -7.34 12.18
CA ASP A 206 1.52 -8.68 11.70
C ASP A 206 1.08 -9.59 12.85
N GLY A 207 0.19 -10.53 12.53
CA GLY A 207 -0.26 -11.54 13.48
C GLY A 207 0.73 -12.70 13.62
N GLU A 208 0.73 -13.33 14.79
CA GLU A 208 1.55 -14.49 15.10
C GLU A 208 0.68 -15.52 15.85
N SER A 209 0.50 -16.70 15.26
CA SER A 209 -0.28 -17.78 15.88
C SER A 209 0.40 -18.25 17.17
N GLY A 210 -0.40 -18.56 18.18
CA GLY A 210 0.07 -18.94 19.51
C GLY A 210 0.41 -17.75 20.42
N LYS A 211 0.41 -16.51 19.92
CA LYS A 211 0.51 -15.31 20.76
C LYS A 211 -0.86 -14.88 21.24
N ARG A 212 -0.90 -14.25 22.42
CA ARG A 212 -2.14 -13.80 23.04
C ARG A 212 -2.94 -12.92 22.06
N TYR A 213 -4.16 -13.33 21.78
CA TYR A 213 -5.09 -12.71 20.82
C TYR A 213 -4.57 -12.63 19.38
N GLY A 214 -3.63 -13.52 19.02
CA GLY A 214 -3.10 -13.63 17.67
C GLY A 214 -2.11 -12.53 17.25
N ASN A 215 -1.76 -11.60 18.15
CA ASN A 215 -0.87 -10.49 17.88
C ASN A 215 -0.28 -9.93 19.17
N GLU A 216 1.05 -9.86 19.28
CA GLU A 216 1.70 -9.39 20.50
C GLU A 216 1.87 -7.86 20.52
N THR A 217 1.82 -7.19 19.37
CA THR A 217 2.12 -5.76 19.24
C THR A 217 0.86 -4.91 19.41
N ILE A 218 -0.18 -5.22 18.63
CA ILE A 218 -1.51 -4.60 18.73
C ILE A 218 -2.47 -5.71 19.14
N ARG A 219 -2.99 -5.63 20.36
CA ARG A 219 -3.92 -6.63 20.90
C ARG A 219 -5.31 -6.05 20.95
N ILE A 220 -6.28 -6.88 20.61
CA ILE A 220 -7.69 -6.59 20.83
C ILE A 220 -8.28 -7.81 21.55
N SER A 221 -8.76 -7.62 22.79
CA SER A 221 -9.39 -8.69 23.56
C SER A 221 -10.76 -9.05 23.00
N PRO A 222 -11.36 -10.20 23.37
CA PRO A 222 -12.73 -10.55 23.01
C PRO A 222 -13.75 -9.46 23.38
N ASP A 223 -13.54 -8.79 24.52
CA ASP A 223 -14.39 -7.69 25.01
C ASP A 223 -14.11 -6.35 24.32
N GLY A 224 -13.21 -6.33 23.34
CA GLY A 224 -12.85 -5.14 22.56
C GLY A 224 -11.83 -4.22 23.22
N GLU A 225 -11.15 -4.65 24.28
CA GLU A 225 -10.03 -3.88 24.85
C GLU A 225 -8.87 -3.85 23.87
N ALA A 226 -8.44 -2.66 23.48
CA ALA A 226 -7.36 -2.49 22.55
C ALA A 226 -6.10 -1.98 23.25
N CYS A 227 -4.98 -2.67 23.09
CA CYS A 227 -3.71 -2.19 23.61
C CYS A 227 -2.57 -2.29 22.59
N ILE A 228 -1.71 -1.28 22.63
CA ILE A 228 -0.61 -1.09 21.68
C ILE A 228 0.69 -1.15 22.47
N LYS A 229 1.63 -1.99 22.05
CA LYS A 229 3.00 -1.95 22.57
C LYS A 229 3.69 -0.70 22.02
N LEU A 230 4.06 0.23 22.90
CA LEU A 230 4.69 1.48 22.47
C LEU A 230 6.14 1.22 22.01
N PRO A 231 6.63 1.94 20.97
CA PRO A 231 8.05 1.94 20.63
C PRO A 231 8.86 2.58 21.77
N ALA A 232 10.13 2.18 21.93
CA ALA A 232 10.96 2.57 23.07
C ALA A 232 10.97 4.09 23.38
N PRO A 233 11.08 5.01 22.39
CA PRO A 233 11.06 6.46 22.67
C PRO A 233 9.73 6.97 23.24
N LEU A 234 8.64 6.25 23.02
CA LEU A 234 7.30 6.61 23.48
C LEU A 234 6.87 5.81 24.72
N ALA A 235 7.76 4.99 25.30
CA ALA A 235 7.41 4.13 26.43
C ALA A 235 6.91 4.90 27.67
N HIS A 236 7.31 6.17 27.82
CA HIS A 236 6.86 7.06 28.89
C HIS A 236 5.36 7.41 28.83
N LEU A 237 4.71 7.20 27.68
CA LEU A 237 3.26 7.40 27.50
C LEU A 237 2.44 6.18 27.94
N ALA A 238 3.07 5.05 28.28
CA ALA A 238 2.37 3.82 28.63
C ALA A 238 1.48 4.00 29.86
N ASN A 239 0.22 3.55 29.77
CA ASN A 239 -0.74 3.54 30.87
C ASN A 239 -1.03 2.12 31.39
N ALA A 240 -0.29 1.12 30.91
CA ALA A 240 -0.44 -0.28 31.29
C ALA A 240 0.92 -1.02 31.34
N PRO A 241 1.00 -2.16 32.05
CA PRO A 241 2.24 -2.93 32.21
C PRO A 241 2.92 -3.29 30.90
N HIS A 242 4.22 -3.55 30.99
CA HIS A 242 5.08 -3.90 29.86
C HIS A 242 5.11 -2.84 28.76
N GLY A 243 5.02 -1.55 29.10
CA GLY A 243 5.12 -0.43 28.16
C GLY A 243 4.01 -0.44 27.12
N ARG A 244 2.79 -0.75 27.54
CA ARG A 244 1.61 -0.78 26.67
C ARG A 244 0.73 0.43 26.93
N TYR A 245 0.02 0.84 25.89
CA TYR A 245 -1.03 1.85 25.96
C TYR A 245 -2.37 1.18 25.66
N VAL A 246 -3.30 1.24 26.59
CA VAL A 246 -4.69 0.78 26.45
C VAL A 246 -5.54 1.98 26.03
N LEU A 247 -6.25 1.84 24.91
CA LEU A 247 -7.18 2.87 24.42
C LEU A 247 -8.46 2.85 25.28
N ALA A 248 -9.05 4.02 25.55
CA ALA A 248 -10.28 4.08 26.33
C ALA A 248 -11.50 3.47 25.61
N CYS A 249 -11.47 3.44 24.27
CA CYS A 249 -12.56 2.90 23.47
C CYS A 249 -12.63 1.37 23.50
N ARG A 250 -13.84 0.83 23.31
CA ARG A 250 -14.06 -0.60 23.04
C ARG A 250 -14.24 -0.84 21.54
N ILE A 251 -13.45 -1.76 21.00
CA ILE A 251 -13.47 -2.12 19.58
C ILE A 251 -14.46 -3.25 19.33
N ALA A 252 -15.34 -3.04 18.37
CA ALA A 252 -16.31 -4.03 17.96
C ALA A 252 -16.39 -4.10 16.43
N PHE A 253 -16.13 -5.28 15.86
CA PHE A 253 -16.31 -5.54 14.44
C PHE A 253 -17.75 -5.96 14.15
N ALA A 254 -18.44 -5.28 13.25
CA ALA A 254 -19.80 -5.64 12.86
C ALA A 254 -19.81 -6.82 11.87
N HIS A 255 -18.91 -6.78 10.89
CA HIS A 255 -18.78 -7.79 9.84
C HIS A 255 -17.81 -8.90 10.28
N ARG A 256 -18.19 -10.17 10.07
CA ARG A 256 -17.43 -11.38 10.45
C ARG A 256 -16.92 -11.38 11.89
N ARG A 257 -17.75 -10.87 12.81
CA ARG A 257 -17.47 -10.83 14.25
C ARG A 257 -17.14 -12.21 14.81
N GLY A 258 -17.95 -13.22 14.49
CA GLY A 258 -17.76 -14.59 14.97
C GLY A 258 -16.39 -15.15 14.57
N GLU A 259 -16.07 -15.10 13.27
CA GLU A 259 -14.76 -15.54 12.77
C GLU A 259 -13.58 -14.81 13.44
N TRP A 260 -13.69 -13.49 13.62
CA TRP A 260 -12.66 -12.73 14.31
C TRP A 260 -12.54 -13.17 15.79
N ALA A 261 -13.65 -13.31 16.49
CA ALA A 261 -13.68 -13.71 17.89
C ALA A 261 -13.11 -15.13 18.10
N ASP A 262 -13.47 -16.07 17.23
CA ASP A 262 -12.94 -17.44 17.25
C ASP A 262 -11.42 -17.46 17.10
N ARG A 263 -10.89 -16.61 16.20
CA ARG A 263 -9.45 -16.48 16.01
C ARG A 263 -8.76 -15.86 17.22
N VAL A 264 -9.35 -14.82 17.81
CA VAL A 264 -8.82 -14.19 19.04
C VAL A 264 -8.79 -15.19 20.19
N ALA A 265 -9.88 -15.95 20.39
CA ALA A 265 -9.99 -16.97 21.42
C ALA A 265 -8.97 -18.11 21.23
N ALA A 266 -8.77 -18.53 19.98
CA ALA A 266 -7.81 -19.58 19.62
C ALA A 266 -6.37 -19.07 19.42
N ASN A 267 -6.07 -17.80 19.73
CA ASN A 267 -4.75 -17.19 19.52
C ASN A 267 -4.20 -17.37 18.09
N ARG A 268 -5.06 -17.38 17.08
CA ARG A 268 -4.66 -17.53 15.67
C ARG A 268 -4.19 -16.18 15.14
N ALA A 269 -3.19 -16.18 14.25
CA ALA A 269 -2.62 -14.94 13.70
C ALA A 269 -3.70 -13.98 13.16
N ILE A 270 -3.66 -12.73 13.62
CA ILE A 270 -4.45 -11.61 13.09
C ILE A 270 -3.52 -10.39 12.96
N ALA A 271 -3.42 -9.83 11.76
CA ALA A 271 -2.74 -8.56 11.57
C ALA A 271 -3.69 -7.41 11.87
N TYR A 272 -3.19 -6.34 12.48
CA TYR A 272 -3.95 -5.13 12.76
C TYR A 272 -3.28 -3.91 12.13
N CYS A 273 -4.09 -3.00 11.60
CA CYS A 273 -3.66 -1.69 11.10
C CYS A 273 -4.58 -0.60 11.63
N ILE A 274 -4.02 0.34 12.40
CA ILE A 274 -4.72 1.53 12.87
C ILE A 274 -4.34 2.69 11.95
N HIS A 275 -5.34 3.39 11.41
CA HIS A 275 -5.13 4.53 10.51
C HIS A 275 -6.15 5.64 10.75
N TYR A 276 -5.76 6.87 10.43
CA TYR A 276 -6.61 8.04 10.46
C TYR A 276 -7.09 8.36 9.04
N ASP A 277 -8.41 8.38 8.85
CA ASP A 277 -9.05 8.84 7.60
C ASP A 277 -9.24 10.35 7.69
N THR A 278 -8.44 11.09 6.94
CA THR A 278 -8.44 12.56 6.95
C THR A 278 -9.64 13.18 6.25
N ALA A 279 -10.34 12.44 5.39
CA ALA A 279 -11.55 12.93 4.74
C ALA A 279 -12.77 12.79 5.66
N ARG A 280 -12.75 11.79 6.54
CA ARG A 280 -13.83 11.53 7.52
C ARG A 280 -13.52 12.02 8.92
N GLU A 281 -12.29 12.45 9.16
CA GLU A 281 -11.74 12.85 10.46
C GLU A 281 -11.97 11.77 11.53
N ARG A 282 -11.67 10.52 11.17
CA ARG A 282 -11.97 9.34 12.01
C ARG A 282 -10.83 8.35 12.03
N TRP A 283 -10.62 7.75 13.19
CA TRP A 283 -9.72 6.62 13.35
C TRP A 283 -10.41 5.30 13.05
N TYR A 284 -9.69 4.41 12.39
CA TYR A 284 -10.14 3.08 12.05
C TYR A 284 -9.10 2.05 12.44
N VAL A 285 -9.59 0.87 12.81
CA VAL A 285 -8.77 -0.34 12.88
C VAL A 285 -9.24 -1.33 11.83
N THR A 286 -8.29 -1.92 11.13
CA THR A 286 -8.50 -3.03 10.21
C THR A 286 -7.84 -4.27 10.79
N ALA A 287 -8.59 -5.35 10.93
CA ALA A 287 -8.09 -6.69 11.23
C ALA A 287 -8.02 -7.49 9.93
N SER A 288 -6.95 -8.23 9.70
CA SER A 288 -6.82 -9.10 8.54
C SER A 288 -6.16 -10.44 8.85
N TRP A 289 -6.58 -11.48 8.13
CA TRP A 289 -6.05 -12.83 8.24
C TRP A 289 -6.19 -13.58 6.92
N GLN A 290 -5.37 -14.61 6.75
CA GLN A 290 -5.46 -15.52 5.61
C GLN A 290 -6.55 -16.57 5.84
N ILE A 291 -7.23 -16.93 4.77
CA ILE A 291 -8.07 -18.13 4.71
C ILE A 291 -7.14 -19.24 4.19
N PRO A 292 -6.87 -20.29 4.98
CA PRO A 292 -6.09 -21.43 4.49
C PRO A 292 -6.74 -21.99 3.21
N PRO A 293 -5.95 -22.41 2.22
CA PRO A 293 -6.46 -23.02 1.00
C PRO A 293 -7.23 -24.32 1.28
#